data_AF-A0A1A8DGH4-F1
#
_entry.id   AF-A0A1A8DGH4-F1
#
_cell.length_a   1.000
_cell.length_b   1.000
_cell.length_c   1.000
_cell.angle_alpha   90.00
_cell.angle_beta   90.00
_cell.angle_gamma   90.00
#
_symmetry.space_group_name_H-M   'P 1'
#
loop_
_entity.id
_entity.type
_entity.pdbx_description
1 polymer ?
#
loop_
_entity_poly.entity_id
_entity_poly.type
_entity_poly.pdbx_seq_one_letter_code
_entity_poly.pdbx_strand_id
1 'polypeptide(L)' 'HLSLFADPQSPELLSFVLPGVLELFAISQGVIGIKGVYSKRFLAMNKRGRLHATVSIEHQAPDFL' A
#
# COMPACT_ATOMS: atom_id res chain seq x y z
N HIS A 1 11.78 8.81 1.73
CA HIS A 1 11.15 8.16 0.56
C HIS A 1 10.14 7.15 1.06
N LEU A 2 8.91 7.16 0.54
CA LEU A 2 7.87 6.22 0.95
C LEU A 2 7.96 4.96 0.09
N SER A 3 7.97 3.80 0.73
CA SER A 3 8.09 2.50 0.07
C SER A 3 7.09 1.49 0.63
N LEU A 4 6.48 0.69 -0.24
CA LEU A 4 5.59 -0.41 0.11
C LEU A 4 6.26 -1.72 -0.26
N PHE A 5 6.76 -2.45 0.74
CA PHE A 5 7.44 -3.72 0.52
C PHE A 5 6.43 -4.84 0.26
N ALA A 6 6.79 -5.76 -0.64
CA ALA A 6 6.03 -6.98 -0.83
C ALA A 6 6.28 -7.97 0.31
N ASP A 7 5.52 -9.06 0.28
CA ASP A 7 5.82 -10.19 1.15
C ASP A 7 7.24 -10.74 0.84
N PRO A 8 8.07 -11.05 1.83
CA PRO A 8 9.35 -11.74 1.61
C PRO A 8 9.23 -13.01 0.76
N GLN A 9 8.07 -13.69 0.78
CA GLN A 9 7.82 -14.89 -0.02
C GLN A 9 7.26 -14.60 -1.43
N SER A 10 7.06 -13.32 -1.78
CA SER A 10 6.54 -12.95 -3.09
C SER A 10 7.57 -13.21 -4.20
N PRO A 11 7.16 -13.78 -5.35
CA PRO A 11 8.07 -14.07 -6.45
C PRO A 11 8.49 -12.83 -7.27
N GLU A 12 7.90 -11.66 -7.02
CA GLU A 12 8.21 -10.43 -7.77
C GLU A 12 9.54 -9.81 -7.29
N LEU A 13 10.66 -10.19 -7.91
CA LEU A 13 11.98 -9.64 -7.62
C LEU A 13 12.04 -8.10 -7.69
N LEU A 14 11.29 -7.49 -8.60
CA LEU A 14 11.21 -6.03 -8.75
C LEU A 14 10.68 -5.33 -7.51
N SER A 15 9.87 -6.02 -6.69
CA SER A 15 9.35 -5.46 -5.44
C SER A 15 10.44 -5.19 -4.40
N PHE A 16 11.55 -5.92 -4.44
CA PHE A 16 12.71 -5.71 -3.57
C PHE A 16 13.67 -4.64 -4.10
N VAL A 17 13.77 -4.49 -5.42
CA VAL A 17 14.67 -3.52 -6.07
C VAL A 17 14.03 -2.12 -6.11
N LEU A 18 12.72 -2.03 -6.34
CA LEU A 18 11.99 -0.78 -6.59
C LEU A 18 10.76 -0.60 -5.66
N PRO A 19 10.90 -0.70 -4.33
CA PRO A 19 9.75 -0.75 -3.42
C PRO A 19 8.96 0.56 -3.28
N GLY A 20 9.44 1.69 -3.79
CA GLY A 20 8.72 2.98 -3.67
C GLY A 20 8.28 3.62 -4.98
N VAL A 21 8.17 2.83 -6.05
CA VAL A 21 7.35 3.24 -7.20
C VAL A 21 5.88 3.08 -6.81
N LEU A 22 5.17 4.21 -6.75
CA LEU A 22 3.77 4.29 -6.31
C LEU A 22 2.88 4.77 -7.46
N GLU A 23 1.71 4.17 -7.57
CA GLU A 23 0.62 4.57 -8.45
C GLU A 23 -0.44 5.34 -7.65
N LEU A 24 -0.86 6.47 -8.21
CA LEU A 24 -1.95 7.31 -7.73
C LEU A 24 -3.16 7.10 -8.65
N PHE A 25 -4.32 6.79 -8.07
CA PHE A 25 -5.54 6.61 -8.84
C PHE A 25 -6.71 7.32 -8.17
N ALA A 26 -7.61 7.87 -8.98
CA ALA A 26 -8.80 8.56 -8.48
C ALA A 26 -9.79 7.55 -7.92
N ILE A 27 -10.20 7.74 -6.66
CA ILE A 27 -11.30 7.00 -6.03
C ILE A 27 -12.60 7.78 -6.23
N SER A 28 -12.54 9.08 -5.95
CA SER A 28 -13.63 10.04 -6.15
C SER A 28 -13.06 11.45 -6.31
N GLN A 29 -13.91 12.44 -6.55
CA GLN A 29 -13.45 13.83 -6.73
C GLN A 29 -12.68 14.30 -5.48
N GLY A 30 -11.42 14.69 -5.69
CA GLY A 30 -10.55 15.14 -4.60
C GLY A 30 -10.01 14.02 -3.70
N VAL A 31 -10.27 12.74 -4.02
CA VAL A 31 -9.81 11.59 -3.22
C VAL A 31 -9.00 10.65 -4.08
N ILE A 32 -7.79 10.33 -3.61
CA ILE A 32 -6.85 9.45 -4.27
C ILE A 32 -6.61 8.18 -3.45
N GLY A 33 -6.44 7.06 -4.16
CA GLY A 33 -5.81 5.86 -3.63
C GLY A 33 -4.32 5.85 -3.97
N ILE A 34 -3.52 5.20 -3.11
CA ILE A 34 -2.08 5.01 -3.30
C ILE A 34 -1.79 3.52 -3.29
N LYS A 35 -1.14 3.01 -4.33
CA LYS A 35 -0.78 1.59 -4.49
C LYS A 35 0.70 1.44 -4.85
N GLY A 36 1.37 0.44 -4.29
CA GLY A 36 2.71 0.05 -4.72
C GLY A 36 2.66 -0.69 -6.05
N VAL A 37 3.37 -0.19 -7.07
CA VAL A 37 3.32 -0.77 -8.42
C VAL A 37 3.80 -2.22 -8.43
N TYR A 38 4.85 -2.53 -7.68
CA TYR A 38 5.44 -3.86 -7.61
C TYR A 38 4.96 -4.68 -6.42
N SER A 39 4.76 -4.07 -5.24
CA SER A 39 4.21 -4.84 -4.10
C SER A 39 2.74 -5.20 -4.26
N LYS A 40 2.03 -4.54 -5.18
CA LYS A 40 0.58 -4.65 -5.43
C LYS A 40 -0.30 -4.35 -4.20
N ARG A 41 0.29 -3.79 -3.14
CA ARG A 41 -0.39 -3.43 -1.89
C ARG A 41 -0.85 -1.98 -1.92
N PHE A 42 -1.94 -1.68 -1.23
CA PHE A 42 -2.44 -0.33 -1.01
C PHE A 42 -1.82 0.26 0.25
N LEU A 43 -1.53 1.55 0.23
CA LEU A 43 -1.20 2.31 1.43
C LEU A 43 -2.50 2.68 2.15
N ALA A 44 -2.69 2.16 3.35
CA ALA A 44 -3.82 2.48 4.21
C ALA A 44 -3.32 3.07 5.53
N MET A 45 -4.20 3.80 6.22
CA MET A 45 -3.93 4.41 7.52
C MET A 45 -4.97 3.94 8.51
N ASN A 46 -4.54 3.49 9.69
CA ASN A 46 -5.47 3.17 10.78
C ASN A 46 -5.91 4.46 11.52
N LYS A 47 -6.87 4.34 12.46
CA LYS A 47 -7.39 5.48 13.25
C LYS A 47 -6.34 6.16 14.15
N ARG A 48 -5.20 5.50 14.40
CA ARG A 48 -4.07 6.03 15.18
C ARG A 48 -3.06 6.79 14.31
N GLY A 49 -3.29 6.89 13.00
CA GLY A 49 -2.38 7.54 12.06
C GLY A 49 -1.23 6.66 11.57
N ARG A 50 -1.24 5.35 11.88
CA ARG A 50 -0.20 4.42 11.40
C ARG A 50 -0.50 3.97 9.98
N LEU A 51 0.49 4.15 9.12
CA LEU A 51 0.49 3.67 7.75
C LEU A 51 0.83 2.18 7.70
N HIS A 52 0.11 1.44 6.87
CA HIS A 52 0.34 0.02 6.66
C HIS A 52 -0.07 -0.38 5.23
N ALA A 53 0.45 -1.54 4.78
CA ALA A 53 0.23 -2.04 3.45
C ALA A 53 -0.86 -3.12 3.44
N THR A 54 -1.94 -2.94 2.69
CA THR A 54 -3.07 -3.88 2.61
C THR A 54 -3.23 -4.47 1.22
N VAL A 55 -3.86 -5.65 1.13
CA VAL A 55 -4.22 -6.28 -0.15
C VAL A 55 -5.56 -5.81 -0.70
N SER A 56 -6.43 -5.27 0.16
CA SER A 56 -7.73 -4.72 -0.21
C SER A 56 -7.92 -3.32 0.38
N ILE A 57 -8.80 -2.54 -0.25
CA ILE A 57 -9.24 -1.21 0.22
C ILE A 57 -10.45 -1.36 1.15
N GLU A 58 -10.86 -2.59 1.49
CA GLU A 58 -12.03 -2.83 2.32
C GLU A 58 -11.87 -2.25 3.73
N HIS A 59 -13.01 -1.84 4.31
CA HIS A 59 -13.12 -1.05 5.51
C HIS A 59 -12.31 -1.64 6.68
N GLN A 60 -11.32 -0.84 7.09
CA GLN A 60 -10.63 -0.86 8.37
C GLN A 60 -9.63 -1.99 8.56
N ALA A 61 -8.36 -1.58 8.53
CA ALA A 61 -7.28 -2.30 9.18
C ALA A 61 -7.69 -2.62 10.61
N PRO A 62 -7.56 -3.88 11.06
CA PRO A 62 -7.94 -4.23 12.43
C PRO A 62 -7.21 -3.33 13.43
N ASP A 63 -7.96 -2.79 14.41
CA ASP A 63 -7.49 -1.82 15.40
C ASP A 63 -6.36 -2.34 16.33
N PHE A 64 -5.94 -3.61 16.15
CA PHE A 64 -4.86 -4.27 16.87
C PHE A 64 -3.47 -4.15 16.22
N LEU A 65 -3.31 -3.32 15.18
CA LEU A 65 -2.01 -2.85 14.66
C LEU A 65 -1.74 -1.38 15.03
#